data_AF-D0N437-F1
#
_entry.id   AF-D0N437-F1
#
_cell.length_a   1.000
_cell.length_b   1.000
_cell.length_c   1.000
_cell.angle_alpha   90.00
_cell.angle_beta   90.00
_cell.angle_gamma   90.00
#
_symmetry.space_group_name_H-M   'P 1'
#
loop_
_entity.id
_entity.type
_entity.pdbx_description
1 polymer ?
#
loop_
_entity_poly.entity_id
_entity_poly.type
_entity_poly.pdbx_seq_one_letter_code
_entity_poly.pdbx_strand_id
1 'polypeptide(L)'
;MEFLVHNISHSDLVVELSWLREDGAAASSNGATVPTARQPVASVDVDDAAVPLSVLGRPKFSLFQQTSQHILERVQQLRHPKREANQPTHAAAVLSVSDGTETPSLLHPTLLDIGNTPGERWKACCHDTQSPIGFNLADAPIPMSNDQLLTDFQLRGEVETTRLVEKHWDRVGITAVYFPLVALLLPKWTQVLKEFQSEGSRQLVYLISGAGIPRNVEHSHSGNSTEITAQLIVLFVHQYYPDMTAIQVHSGSNIFRFDDNVQFMTRELRPLLETHRETLVDRCGEAWKSHFHVTIAYADGPPARLSALNASLRMYRPSYLHIWQLKTFWHERKLSMADVDFHSFENIEASPLVTPSKADALTQMIVREMRKFRDQFLAAEGEGEVAGFWLRKSRKPVLAVLLIEKPAAELGGRPTIVVQRGMNCEVSMPTGSLCAERNAIGSALASDPTLTRRALKMIAVLGLNLTAGGNSSSVTSPTASEDTGDDAKRKEPSQGASFDKTASTSTAPAELHVVEAANPQVLSVRVRPAAVQSSLSSAATNNSTVAARAGRGRGRGRGKRELETKNANLTSPRKPKRPRTFSFDEVAEWLVKIAEANPSFRVVTFENSRCRNVYINQIM
;
A
#
# COMPACT_ATOMS: atom_id res chain seq x y z
N MET A 1 -12.08 7.22 5.76
CA MET A 1 -11.02 8.24 5.64
C MET A 1 -9.85 7.55 5.00
N GLU A 2 -9.47 8.04 3.83
CA GLU A 2 -8.34 7.53 3.05
C GLU A 2 -7.27 8.62 3.10
N PHE A 3 -6.05 8.22 3.48
CA PHE A 3 -4.93 9.14 3.64
C PHE A 3 -3.86 8.80 2.60
N LEU A 4 -3.43 9.76 1.79
CA LEU A 4 -2.23 9.66 0.98
C LEU A 4 -1.14 10.48 1.65
N VAL A 5 0.00 9.86 1.94
CA VAL A 5 1.14 10.54 2.58
C VAL A 5 2.30 10.57 1.60
N HIS A 6 2.62 11.77 1.11
CA HIS A 6 3.66 12.03 0.12
C HIS A 6 4.80 12.84 0.73
N ASN A 7 6.03 12.46 0.41
CA ASN A 7 7.22 13.21 0.76
C ASN A 7 7.73 13.98 -0.46
N ILE A 8 7.69 15.30 -0.39
CA ILE A 8 8.08 16.17 -1.50
C ILE A 8 9.62 16.27 -1.57
N SER A 9 10.17 16.00 -2.75
CA SER A 9 11.59 16.16 -3.08
C SER A 9 11.80 17.23 -4.16
N HIS A 10 13.07 17.47 -4.51
CA HIS A 10 13.45 18.31 -5.66
C HIS A 10 13.05 17.72 -7.03
N SER A 11 12.55 16.48 -7.08
CA SER A 11 11.99 15.86 -8.29
C SER A 11 10.50 16.12 -8.49
N ASP A 12 9.78 16.62 -7.47
CA ASP A 12 8.39 17.05 -7.59
C ASP A 12 8.21 18.34 -8.39
N LEU A 13 9.27 19.09 -8.66
CA LEU A 13 9.22 20.33 -9.42
C LEU A 13 10.09 20.25 -10.67
N VAL A 14 9.48 20.45 -11.84
CA VAL A 14 10.15 20.66 -13.12
C VAL A 14 9.55 21.91 -13.76
N VAL A 15 10.35 22.71 -14.45
CA VAL A 15 9.86 23.88 -15.21
C VAL A 15 10.11 23.70 -16.70
N GLU A 16 9.30 24.37 -17.51
CA GLU A 16 9.61 24.65 -18.91
C GLU A 16 10.15 26.07 -19.03
N LEU A 17 11.36 26.18 -19.58
CA LEU A 17 12.00 27.43 -19.95
C LEU A 17 11.83 27.61 -21.45
N SER A 18 11.31 28.74 -21.91
CA SER A 18 11.19 29.06 -23.35
C SER A 18 11.79 30.42 -23.65
N TRP A 19 12.16 30.61 -24.91
CA TRP A 19 12.57 31.91 -25.45
C TRP A 19 11.41 32.92 -25.38
N LEU A 20 11.74 34.14 -24.97
CA LEU A 20 10.84 35.29 -24.94
C LEU A 20 11.09 36.17 -26.18
N ARG A 21 10.03 36.82 -26.65
CA ARG A 21 10.08 37.85 -27.69
C ARG A 21 10.34 39.21 -27.05
N GLU A 22 10.67 40.22 -27.87
CA GLU A 22 10.91 41.60 -27.40
C GLU A 22 9.69 42.25 -26.73
N ASP A 23 8.48 41.74 -26.98
CA ASP A 23 7.24 42.13 -26.30
C ASP A 23 7.01 41.43 -24.94
N GLY A 24 7.95 40.57 -24.51
CA GLY A 24 7.90 39.81 -23.27
C GLY A 24 7.02 38.55 -23.32
N ALA A 25 6.33 38.28 -24.43
CA ALA A 25 5.56 37.05 -24.60
C ALA A 25 6.47 35.86 -24.97
N ALA A 26 6.01 34.63 -24.70
CA ALA A 26 6.72 33.44 -25.17
C ALA A 26 6.75 33.37 -26.72
N ALA A 27 7.86 32.92 -27.29
CA ALA A 27 7.96 32.65 -28.72
C ALA A 27 7.01 31.50 -29.11
N SER A 28 5.94 31.79 -29.86
CA SER A 28 4.86 30.84 -30.13
C SER A 28 4.93 30.22 -31.54
N SER A 29 5.17 28.91 -31.59
CA SER A 29 4.83 28.09 -32.76
C SER A 29 3.32 27.79 -32.73
N ASN A 30 2.51 28.73 -33.21
CA ASN A 30 1.05 28.61 -33.19
C ASN A 30 0.56 27.37 -33.97
N GLY A 31 -0.13 26.44 -33.30
CA GLY A 31 -0.76 25.26 -33.90
C GLY A 31 0.12 24.03 -34.09
N ALA A 32 1.09 23.78 -33.20
CA ALA A 32 1.89 22.57 -33.18
C ALA A 32 1.51 21.65 -32.01
N THR A 33 0.86 20.53 -32.30
CA THR A 33 0.60 19.42 -31.36
C THR A 33 1.84 19.04 -30.57
N VAL A 34 1.66 18.68 -29.28
CA VAL A 34 2.72 18.19 -28.38
C VAL A 34 3.63 17.18 -29.09
N PRO A 35 4.96 17.43 -29.20
CA PRO A 35 5.85 16.56 -29.95
C PRO A 35 5.89 15.14 -29.37
N THR A 36 5.26 14.19 -30.07
CA THR A 36 5.62 12.78 -29.90
C THR A 36 7.06 12.58 -30.36
N ALA A 37 7.76 11.59 -29.80
CA ALA A 37 9.21 11.41 -29.90
C ALA A 37 9.77 11.01 -31.29
N ARG A 38 9.10 11.43 -32.38
CA ARG A 38 9.48 11.23 -33.79
C ARG A 38 9.24 12.46 -34.69
N GLN A 39 8.78 13.60 -34.15
CA GLN A 39 8.69 14.86 -34.89
C GLN A 39 9.83 15.82 -34.46
N PRO A 40 10.31 16.69 -35.36
CA PRO A 40 11.30 17.70 -35.01
C PRO A 40 10.71 18.65 -33.96
N VAL A 41 11.47 18.92 -32.90
CA VAL A 41 11.12 19.95 -31.93
C VAL A 41 11.14 21.30 -32.66
N ALA A 42 10.08 22.10 -32.51
CA ALA A 42 10.04 23.44 -33.08
C ALA A 42 11.29 24.22 -32.66
N SER A 43 12.02 24.77 -33.64
CA SER A 43 13.27 25.49 -33.42
C SER A 43 13.09 26.99 -33.60
N VAL A 44 13.77 27.75 -32.76
CA VAL A 44 13.96 29.20 -32.90
C VAL A 44 15.40 29.44 -33.35
N ASP A 45 15.61 30.39 -34.25
CA ASP A 45 16.95 30.81 -34.65
C ASP A 45 17.47 31.89 -33.69
N VAL A 46 18.62 31.64 -33.07
CA VAL A 46 19.23 32.53 -32.07
C VAL A 46 20.74 32.58 -32.36
N ASP A 47 21.26 33.75 -32.74
CA ASP A 47 22.64 33.95 -33.21
C ASP A 47 23.06 32.99 -34.35
N ASP A 48 22.23 32.86 -35.39
CA ASP A 48 22.40 31.96 -36.54
C ASP A 48 22.48 30.45 -36.15
N ALA A 49 21.98 30.10 -34.96
CA ALA A 49 21.89 28.73 -34.46
C ALA A 49 20.43 28.32 -34.15
N ALA A 50 19.94 27.32 -34.89
CA ALA A 50 18.62 26.72 -34.66
C ALA A 50 18.61 25.90 -33.35
N VAL A 51 17.87 26.37 -32.34
CA VAL A 51 17.74 25.74 -31.02
C VAL A 51 16.30 25.39 -30.66
N PRO A 52 16.05 24.40 -29.78
CA PRO A 52 14.71 24.08 -29.28
C PRO A 52 13.98 25.31 -28.72
N LEU A 53 12.71 25.47 -29.10
CA LEU A 53 11.81 26.54 -28.63
C LEU A 53 11.59 26.49 -27.11
N SER A 54 11.69 25.31 -26.49
CA SER A 54 11.71 25.17 -25.02
C SER A 54 12.58 24.03 -24.51
N VAL A 55 13.17 24.25 -23.34
CA VAL A 55 14.03 23.30 -22.60
C VAL A 55 13.41 23.00 -21.23
N LEU A 56 13.56 21.78 -20.72
CA LEU A 56 13.17 21.49 -19.32
C LEU A 56 14.28 21.91 -18.36
N GLY A 57 13.88 22.51 -17.24
CA GLY A 57 14.77 22.90 -16.15
C GLY A 57 14.36 22.29 -14.80
N ARG A 58 15.33 22.09 -13.93
CA ARG A 58 15.14 21.91 -12.49
C ARG A 58 15.99 22.95 -11.74
N PRO A 59 15.45 23.69 -10.76
CA PRO A 59 16.26 24.61 -9.96
C PRO A 59 17.33 23.82 -9.21
N LYS A 60 18.58 24.31 -9.14
CA LYS A 60 19.58 23.67 -8.29
C LYS A 60 19.24 23.88 -6.82
N PHE A 61 19.80 23.00 -5.98
CA PHE A 61 19.52 22.86 -4.55
C PHE A 61 19.62 24.18 -3.76
N SER A 62 20.51 25.08 -4.16
CA SER A 62 20.69 26.44 -3.62
C SER A 62 19.49 27.37 -3.80
N LEU A 63 18.75 27.25 -4.91
CA LEU A 63 17.71 28.20 -5.33
C LEU A 63 16.29 27.69 -5.18
N PHE A 64 16.10 26.41 -4.87
CA PHE A 64 14.83 25.71 -5.04
C PHE A 64 13.65 26.39 -4.31
N GLN A 65 13.88 26.92 -3.10
CA GLN A 65 12.88 27.72 -2.37
C GLN A 65 12.60 29.05 -3.09
N GLN A 66 13.63 29.77 -3.53
CA GLN A 66 13.49 31.06 -4.22
C GLN A 66 12.72 30.91 -5.55
N THR A 67 13.08 29.95 -6.40
CA THR A 67 12.33 29.70 -7.64
C THR A 67 10.89 29.32 -7.35
N SER A 68 10.66 28.44 -6.37
CA SER A 68 9.30 28.08 -5.95
C SER A 68 8.50 29.28 -5.46
N GLN A 69 9.15 30.25 -4.80
CA GLN A 69 8.52 31.48 -4.30
C GLN A 69 8.11 32.41 -5.45
N HIS A 70 8.98 32.67 -6.44
CA HIS A 70 8.61 33.45 -7.62
C HIS A 70 7.46 32.79 -8.41
N ILE A 71 7.44 31.45 -8.50
CA ILE A 71 6.33 30.70 -9.10
C ILE A 71 5.04 30.88 -8.28
N LEU A 72 5.10 30.76 -6.95
CA LEU A 72 3.94 30.91 -6.07
C LEU A 72 3.35 32.32 -6.16
N GLU A 73 4.19 33.35 -6.09
CA GLU A 73 3.80 34.74 -6.26
C GLU A 73 3.14 34.97 -7.63
N ARG A 74 3.70 34.40 -8.71
CA ARG A 74 3.12 34.53 -10.05
C ARG A 74 1.75 33.87 -10.16
N VAL A 75 1.60 32.66 -9.64
CA VAL A 75 0.31 31.93 -9.60
C VAL A 75 -0.72 32.66 -8.73
N GLN A 76 -0.29 33.30 -7.62
CA GLN A 76 -1.18 34.11 -6.77
C GLN A 76 -1.58 35.45 -7.40
N GLN A 77 -0.67 36.14 -8.09
CA GLN A 77 -1.01 37.34 -8.88
C GLN A 77 -2.06 37.04 -9.95
N LEU A 78 -1.93 35.90 -10.62
CA LEU A 78 -2.84 35.47 -11.68
C LEU A 78 -4.15 34.85 -11.14
N ARG A 79 -4.22 34.49 -9.85
CA ARG A 79 -5.51 34.26 -9.13
C ARG A 79 -6.27 35.56 -8.87
N HIS A 80 -5.55 36.65 -8.61
CA HIS A 80 -6.13 37.91 -8.12
C HIS A 80 -5.60 39.11 -8.93
N PRO A 81 -6.09 39.30 -10.18
CA PRO A 81 -5.79 40.51 -10.94
C PRO A 81 -6.22 41.74 -10.13
N LYS A 82 -5.27 42.68 -9.93
CA LYS A 82 -5.45 43.84 -9.06
C LYS A 82 -6.71 44.64 -9.45
N ARG A 83 -7.68 44.73 -8.53
CA ARG A 83 -8.42 45.97 -8.36
C ARG A 83 -7.46 47.00 -7.76
N GLU A 84 -7.43 48.20 -8.31
CA GLU A 84 -6.53 49.24 -7.86
C GLU A 84 -6.99 49.92 -6.56
N ALA A 85 -6.01 50.49 -5.86
CA ALA A 85 -6.11 51.49 -4.79
C ALA A 85 -6.63 51.10 -3.38
N ASN A 86 -5.77 51.39 -2.40
CA ASN A 86 -6.07 51.92 -1.06
C ASN A 86 -6.71 51.00 0.03
N GLN A 87 -5.88 50.28 0.81
CA GLN A 87 -5.46 50.71 2.17
C GLN A 87 -4.46 49.71 2.82
N PRO A 88 -3.75 50.07 3.92
CA PRO A 88 -2.55 49.33 4.36
C PRO A 88 -2.77 48.20 5.38
N THR A 89 -1.80 47.29 5.37
CA THR A 89 -1.42 46.21 6.31
C THR A 89 -1.97 46.22 7.75
N HIS A 90 -2.32 45.03 8.23
CA HIS A 90 -1.70 44.47 9.45
C HIS A 90 -1.57 42.93 9.33
N ALA A 91 -0.69 42.32 10.13
CA ALA A 91 -0.22 40.94 9.95
C ALA A 91 -0.60 39.96 11.08
N ALA A 92 -0.49 38.67 10.76
CA ALA A 92 -0.48 37.50 11.67
C ALA A 92 -1.73 37.23 12.53
N ALA A 93 -2.54 36.26 12.09
CA ALA A 93 -3.42 35.48 12.97
C ALA A 93 -3.57 34.04 12.44
N VAL A 94 -3.68 33.08 13.37
CA VAL A 94 -3.90 31.65 13.08
C VAL A 94 -5.28 31.46 12.44
N LEU A 95 -5.34 30.77 11.29
CA LEU A 95 -6.62 30.33 10.70
C LEU A 95 -7.15 29.10 11.45
N SER A 96 -7.86 29.34 12.54
CA SER A 96 -8.76 28.35 13.14
C SER A 96 -9.97 28.10 12.24
N VAL A 97 -10.47 26.86 12.24
CA VAL A 97 -11.66 26.47 11.46
C VAL A 97 -12.88 27.29 11.92
N SER A 98 -13.61 27.84 10.97
CA SER A 98 -14.97 28.35 11.16
C SER A 98 -15.90 27.61 10.21
N ASP A 99 -17.00 27.05 10.74
CA ASP A 99 -18.01 26.38 9.93
C ASP A 99 -18.88 27.38 9.19
N GLY A 100 -19.08 27.14 7.89
CA GLY A 100 -20.25 27.64 7.15
C GLY A 100 -20.00 28.71 6.08
N THR A 101 -20.51 28.40 4.89
CA THR A 101 -20.80 29.31 3.75
C THR A 101 -19.64 29.76 2.85
N GLU A 102 -19.85 29.57 1.55
CA GLU A 102 -19.12 30.15 0.40
C GLU A 102 -17.58 30.00 0.35
N THR A 103 -17.13 28.91 -0.28
CA THR A 103 -15.78 28.80 -0.83
C THR A 103 -15.60 29.72 -2.04
N PRO A 104 -14.66 30.69 -2.04
CA PRO A 104 -14.30 31.47 -3.23
C PRO A 104 -13.41 30.63 -4.17
N SER A 105 -13.97 29.55 -4.69
CA SER A 105 -13.32 28.66 -5.63
C SER A 105 -13.35 29.26 -7.03
N LEU A 106 -12.17 29.60 -7.57
CA LEU A 106 -11.68 29.22 -8.91
C LEU A 106 -10.39 30.00 -9.21
N LEU A 107 -9.35 29.28 -9.65
CA LEU A 107 -8.29 29.88 -10.46
C LEU A 107 -8.90 30.42 -11.78
N HIS A 108 -8.42 31.58 -12.26
CA HIS A 108 -8.88 32.11 -13.54
C HIS A 108 -8.59 31.11 -14.66
N PRO A 109 -9.53 30.83 -15.61
CA PRO A 109 -9.39 29.73 -16.55
C PRO A 109 -8.07 29.71 -17.32
N THR A 110 -7.54 30.89 -17.70
CA THR A 110 -6.29 31.03 -18.47
C THR A 110 -5.02 30.49 -17.78
N LEU A 111 -5.03 30.19 -16.48
CA LEU A 111 -3.91 29.51 -15.81
C LEU A 111 -3.87 27.99 -16.05
N LEU A 112 -4.97 27.42 -16.53
CA LEU A 112 -5.30 25.99 -16.48
C LEU A 112 -6.06 25.48 -17.72
N ASP A 113 -6.34 26.39 -18.65
CA ASP A 113 -7.39 26.36 -19.69
C ASP A 113 -8.46 25.25 -19.57
N ILE A 114 -9.42 25.49 -18.66
CA ILE A 114 -10.68 24.76 -18.60
C ILE A 114 -11.75 25.62 -19.29
N GLY A 115 -11.81 25.53 -20.62
CA GLY A 115 -12.77 26.26 -21.47
C GLY A 115 -13.15 25.45 -22.70
N ASN A 116 -14.43 25.49 -23.10
CA ASN A 116 -15.02 24.60 -24.11
C ASN A 116 -14.65 24.95 -25.58
N THR A 117 -13.47 25.51 -25.84
CA THR A 117 -12.97 25.79 -27.19
C THR A 117 -12.16 24.61 -27.73
N PRO A 118 -12.58 23.95 -28.83
CA PRO A 118 -11.84 22.83 -29.41
C PRO A 118 -10.58 23.33 -30.16
N GLY A 119 -9.47 23.51 -29.44
CA GLY A 119 -8.19 23.93 -30.00
C GLY A 119 -7.13 24.18 -28.93
N GLU A 120 -6.29 23.17 -28.69
CA GLU A 120 -4.92 23.22 -28.12
C GLU A 120 -4.54 24.38 -27.16
N ARG A 121 -4.52 24.13 -25.84
CA ARG A 121 -3.91 25.07 -24.86
C ARG A 121 -3.08 24.43 -23.72
N TRP A 122 -2.84 23.11 -23.78
CA TRP A 122 -1.97 22.39 -22.84
C TRP A 122 -0.75 21.83 -23.57
N LYS A 123 0.46 22.26 -23.17
CA LYS A 123 1.74 21.75 -23.72
C LYS A 123 2.08 20.32 -23.27
N ALA A 124 1.50 19.86 -22.15
CA ALA A 124 1.70 18.51 -21.63
C ALA A 124 0.53 18.08 -20.72
N CYS A 125 0.10 16.83 -20.87
CA CYS A 125 -0.84 16.13 -19.98
C CYS A 125 -0.29 14.72 -19.69
N CYS A 126 -0.81 14.02 -18.69
CA CYS A 126 -0.53 12.58 -18.55
C CYS A 126 -1.19 11.83 -19.72
N HIS A 127 -0.44 10.99 -20.45
CA HIS A 127 -0.97 10.35 -21.66
C HIS A 127 -2.15 9.41 -21.37
N ASP A 128 -2.07 8.65 -20.27
CA ASP A 128 -3.04 7.58 -19.96
C ASP A 128 -4.35 8.11 -19.39
N THR A 129 -4.33 9.28 -18.73
CA THR A 129 -5.49 9.85 -18.02
C THR A 129 -5.97 11.18 -18.57
N GLN A 130 -5.19 11.81 -19.46
CA GLN A 130 -5.33 13.21 -19.90
C GLN A 130 -5.35 14.23 -18.75
N SER A 131 -4.90 13.84 -17.54
CA SER A 131 -4.85 14.73 -16.39
C SER A 131 -3.84 15.86 -16.60
N PRO A 132 -4.14 17.09 -16.14
CA PRO A 132 -3.21 18.20 -16.16
C PRO A 132 -2.03 17.90 -15.22
N ILE A 133 -0.83 18.34 -15.59
CA ILE A 133 0.41 17.97 -14.89
C ILE A 133 1.07 19.14 -14.14
N GLY A 134 0.41 20.30 -14.08
CA GLY A 134 0.89 21.47 -13.32
C GLY A 134 0.18 22.78 -13.70
N PHE A 135 0.95 23.84 -13.97
CA PHE A 135 0.46 25.18 -14.30
C PHE A 135 1.02 25.67 -15.65
N ASN A 136 0.19 26.30 -16.47
CA ASN A 136 0.60 26.98 -17.69
C ASN A 136 0.84 28.47 -17.39
N LEU A 137 1.99 29.01 -17.83
CA LEU A 137 2.40 30.41 -17.67
C LEU A 137 2.81 31.04 -19.02
N ALA A 138 2.51 30.43 -20.17
CA ALA A 138 2.97 30.88 -21.49
C ALA A 138 2.47 32.30 -21.86
N ASP A 139 1.22 32.62 -21.48
CA ASP A 139 0.61 33.95 -21.66
C ASP A 139 1.13 34.99 -20.63
N ALA A 140 1.91 34.55 -19.63
CA ALA A 140 2.23 35.30 -18.43
C ALA A 140 3.59 34.91 -17.79
N PRO A 141 4.69 34.79 -18.57
CA PRO A 141 5.92 34.13 -18.12
C PRO A 141 6.61 34.83 -16.93
N ILE A 142 7.49 34.09 -16.27
CA ILE A 142 8.42 34.65 -15.27
C ILE A 142 9.77 34.86 -15.97
N PRO A 143 10.22 36.11 -16.20
CA PRO A 143 11.48 36.39 -16.89
C PRO A 143 12.69 36.09 -15.99
N MET A 144 13.78 35.62 -16.59
CA MET A 144 15.01 35.23 -15.88
C MET A 144 16.03 36.39 -15.88
N SER A 145 15.69 37.51 -15.23
CA SER A 145 16.53 38.72 -15.28
C SER A 145 17.87 38.55 -14.57
N ASN A 146 18.95 39.05 -15.21
CA ASN A 146 20.34 38.89 -14.76
C ASN A 146 20.64 39.43 -13.35
N ASP A 147 19.84 40.36 -12.82
CA ASP A 147 19.98 40.89 -11.46
C ASP A 147 19.57 39.90 -10.37
N GLN A 148 18.99 38.74 -10.73
CA GLN A 148 18.55 37.71 -9.80
C GLN A 148 19.33 36.41 -9.99
N LEU A 149 19.59 35.70 -8.88
CA LEU A 149 20.32 34.43 -8.83
C LEU A 149 19.70 33.27 -9.63
N LEU A 150 18.59 33.48 -10.34
CA LEU A 150 17.77 32.46 -10.99
C LEU A 150 18.43 31.73 -12.18
N THR A 151 19.68 32.03 -12.54
CA THR A 151 20.38 31.37 -13.66
C THR A 151 20.92 29.97 -13.32
N ASP A 152 20.98 29.57 -12.04
CA ASP A 152 21.58 28.29 -11.60
C ASP A 152 20.59 27.10 -11.71
N PHE A 153 20.24 26.73 -12.94
CA PHE A 153 19.39 25.57 -13.26
C PHE A 153 20.19 24.33 -13.69
N GLN A 154 19.65 23.14 -13.43
CA GLN A 154 19.98 21.95 -14.20
C GLN A 154 19.07 21.92 -15.44
N LEU A 155 19.65 21.99 -16.64
CA LEU A 155 18.93 22.00 -17.91
C LEU A 155 18.91 20.61 -18.58
N ARG A 156 17.91 20.39 -19.43
CA ARG A 156 17.74 19.17 -20.25
C ARG A 156 17.73 19.52 -21.74
N GLY A 157 18.92 19.68 -22.31
CA GLY A 157 19.14 19.85 -23.75
C GLY A 157 20.41 19.14 -24.22
N GLU A 158 20.86 19.51 -25.41
CA GLU A 158 22.23 19.25 -25.89
C GLU A 158 23.19 20.29 -25.28
N VAL A 159 24.51 20.10 -25.43
CA VAL A 159 25.50 21.01 -24.81
C VAL A 159 25.42 22.40 -25.43
N GLU A 160 25.11 22.45 -26.72
CA GLU A 160 24.92 23.60 -27.58
C GLU A 160 23.69 24.40 -27.12
N THR A 161 22.54 23.73 -26.94
CA THR A 161 21.33 24.35 -26.36
C THR A 161 21.58 24.89 -24.96
N THR A 162 22.29 24.13 -24.13
CA THR A 162 22.60 24.50 -22.74
C THR A 162 23.43 25.78 -22.70
N ARG A 163 24.52 25.83 -23.47
CA ARG A 163 25.40 27.02 -23.59
C ARG A 163 24.69 28.24 -24.16
N LEU A 164 23.74 28.07 -25.09
CA LEU A 164 23.03 29.21 -25.67
C LEU A 164 22.00 29.80 -24.69
N VAL A 165 21.34 28.97 -23.88
CA VAL A 165 20.51 29.43 -22.75
C VAL A 165 21.38 30.10 -21.69
N GLU A 166 22.56 29.56 -21.38
CA GLU A 166 23.53 30.19 -20.46
C GLU A 166 24.04 31.55 -20.95
N LYS A 167 24.11 31.77 -22.27
CA LYS A 167 24.51 33.05 -22.89
C LYS A 167 23.40 34.11 -22.87
N HIS A 168 22.14 33.71 -22.99
CA HIS A 168 20.98 34.59 -23.26
C HIS A 168 19.88 34.44 -22.19
N TRP A 169 20.25 34.31 -20.92
CA TRP A 169 19.28 34.17 -19.81
C TRP A 169 18.25 35.31 -19.76
N ASP A 170 18.66 36.53 -20.12
CA ASP A 170 17.79 37.71 -20.26
C ASP A 170 16.62 37.53 -21.25
N ARG A 171 16.75 36.58 -22.19
CA ARG A 171 15.75 36.25 -23.23
C ARG A 171 14.96 34.99 -22.92
N VAL A 172 15.07 34.44 -21.72
CA VAL A 172 14.43 33.19 -21.31
C VAL A 172 13.45 33.44 -20.17
N GLY A 173 12.35 32.70 -20.15
CA GLY A 173 11.36 32.75 -19.08
C GLY A 173 10.76 31.40 -18.75
N ILE A 174 10.32 31.23 -17.49
CA ILE A 174 9.51 30.08 -17.08
C ILE A 174 8.11 30.24 -17.69
N THR A 175 7.75 29.33 -18.58
CA THR A 175 6.47 29.31 -19.31
C THR A 175 5.53 28.17 -18.89
N ALA A 176 6.03 27.16 -18.19
CA ALA A 176 5.20 26.16 -17.52
C ALA A 176 5.89 25.59 -16.29
N VAL A 177 5.09 25.03 -15.38
CA VAL A 177 5.54 24.38 -14.15
C VAL A 177 4.84 23.04 -14.04
N TYR A 178 5.57 22.00 -13.69
CA TYR A 178 5.13 20.61 -13.74
C TYR A 178 5.41 19.87 -12.43
N PHE A 179 4.44 19.09 -11.97
CA PHE A 179 4.47 18.26 -10.75
C PHE A 179 4.44 16.76 -11.09
N PRO A 180 5.47 16.21 -11.78
CA PRO A 180 5.38 14.92 -12.46
C PRO A 180 5.06 13.73 -11.53
N LEU A 181 5.51 13.76 -10.27
CA LEU A 181 5.27 12.68 -9.31
C LEU A 181 3.82 12.74 -8.79
N VAL A 182 3.36 13.91 -8.34
CA VAL A 182 1.98 14.13 -7.88
C VAL A 182 0.96 13.89 -9.00
N ALA A 183 1.27 14.30 -10.23
CA ALA A 183 0.43 14.10 -11.41
C ALA A 183 0.25 12.62 -11.81
N LEU A 184 1.11 11.71 -11.33
CA LEU A 184 0.92 10.26 -11.41
C LEU A 184 0.24 9.70 -10.15
N LEU A 185 0.65 10.16 -8.96
CA LEU A 185 0.14 9.64 -7.69
C LEU A 185 -1.36 9.86 -7.51
N LEU A 186 -1.88 11.05 -7.82
CA LEU A 186 -3.29 11.37 -7.55
C LEU A 186 -4.27 10.60 -8.46
N PRO A 187 -4.06 10.48 -9.79
CA PRO A 187 -4.89 9.60 -10.62
C PRO A 187 -4.76 8.12 -10.22
N LYS A 188 -3.54 7.63 -9.92
CA LYS A 188 -3.33 6.23 -9.51
C LYS A 188 -4.00 5.93 -8.17
N TRP A 189 -3.94 6.87 -7.21
CA TRP A 189 -4.66 6.75 -5.95
C TRP A 189 -6.17 6.77 -6.16
N THR A 190 -6.67 7.66 -7.02
CA THR A 190 -8.11 7.70 -7.38
C THR A 190 -8.59 6.38 -7.98
N GLN A 191 -7.80 5.74 -8.86
CA GLN A 191 -8.06 4.40 -9.38
C GLN A 191 -8.11 3.36 -8.24
N VAL A 192 -7.15 3.37 -7.32
CA VAL A 192 -7.14 2.48 -6.15
C VAL A 192 -8.36 2.70 -5.24
N LEU A 193 -8.79 3.95 -5.04
CA LEU A 193 -10.02 4.26 -4.29
C LEU A 193 -11.26 3.75 -5.01
N LYS A 194 -11.30 3.75 -6.35
CA LYS A 194 -12.37 3.17 -7.17
C LYS A 194 -12.44 1.65 -7.03
N GLU A 195 -11.31 0.97 -7.22
CA GLU A 195 -11.19 -0.49 -7.11
C GLU A 195 -11.63 -1.02 -5.73
N PHE A 196 -11.36 -0.25 -4.67
CA PHE A 196 -11.80 -0.59 -3.30
C PHE A 196 -13.09 0.10 -2.85
N GLN A 197 -13.88 0.66 -3.77
CA GLN A 197 -15.18 1.33 -3.51
C GLN A 197 -15.12 2.35 -2.37
N SER A 198 -14.01 3.09 -2.29
CA SER A 198 -13.67 4.05 -1.24
C SER A 198 -13.75 5.50 -1.70
N GLU A 199 -14.06 5.78 -2.97
CA GLU A 199 -14.21 7.12 -3.58
C GLU A 199 -14.95 8.12 -2.66
N GLY A 200 -16.18 7.78 -2.21
CA GLY A 200 -17.00 8.60 -1.31
C GLY A 200 -16.54 8.63 0.16
N SER A 201 -15.27 8.34 0.44
CA SER A 201 -14.63 8.60 1.74
C SER A 201 -14.04 10.00 1.75
N ARG A 202 -13.94 10.64 2.93
CA ARG A 202 -13.06 11.82 3.07
C ARG A 202 -11.63 11.43 2.69
N GLN A 203 -11.09 12.11 1.69
CA GLN A 203 -9.75 11.90 1.11
C GLN A 203 -8.80 13.00 1.62
N LEU A 204 -7.65 12.61 2.17
CA LEU A 204 -6.70 13.51 2.85
C LEU A 204 -5.30 13.31 2.29
N VAL A 205 -4.71 14.35 1.68
CA VAL A 205 -3.37 14.29 1.06
C VAL A 205 -2.38 15.04 1.94
N TYR A 206 -1.57 14.29 2.69
CA TYR A 206 -0.49 14.82 3.53
C TYR A 206 0.75 15.06 2.69
N LEU A 207 1.15 16.33 2.60
CA LEU A 207 2.29 16.83 1.86
C LEU A 207 3.41 17.16 2.84
N ILE A 208 4.34 16.22 2.99
CA ILE A 208 5.50 16.36 3.88
C ILE A 208 6.61 17.09 3.15
N SER A 209 7.11 18.17 3.74
CA SER A 209 8.22 18.97 3.23
C SER A 209 9.34 19.14 4.26
N GLY A 210 10.46 19.71 3.84
CA GLY A 210 11.61 19.99 4.71
C GLY A 210 12.79 20.59 3.94
N ALA A 211 13.85 20.93 4.68
CA ALA A 211 15.11 21.47 4.18
C ALA A 211 16.30 20.59 4.61
N GLY A 212 17.34 20.51 3.79
CA GLY A 212 18.63 19.94 4.18
C GLY A 212 19.55 21.02 4.73
N ILE A 213 20.42 20.73 5.71
CA ILE A 213 21.47 21.70 6.06
C ILE A 213 22.49 21.77 4.90
N PRO A 214 22.79 22.96 4.35
CA PRO A 214 23.80 23.11 3.30
C PRO A 214 25.22 22.85 3.83
N ARG A 215 26.13 22.44 2.94
CA ARG A 215 27.55 22.22 3.28
C ARG A 215 28.38 23.51 3.28
N ASN A 216 28.01 24.49 2.45
CA ASN A 216 28.57 25.83 2.51
C ASN A 216 27.77 26.66 3.52
N VAL A 217 28.46 27.34 4.43
CA VAL A 217 27.86 28.20 5.47
C VAL A 217 27.28 29.49 4.86
N GLU A 218 27.76 29.89 3.68
CA GLU A 218 27.26 31.07 2.95
C GLU A 218 25.90 30.83 2.27
N HIS A 219 25.48 29.57 2.12
CA HIS A 219 24.20 29.23 1.51
C HIS A 219 23.08 29.28 2.55
N SER A 220 21.92 29.86 2.21
CA SER A 220 20.76 29.89 3.10
C SER A 220 20.34 28.49 3.56
N HIS A 221 20.15 28.33 4.87
CA HIS A 221 19.61 27.12 5.50
C HIS A 221 18.23 26.70 4.96
N SER A 222 17.48 27.62 4.35
CA SER A 222 16.16 27.35 3.76
C SER A 222 16.16 27.26 2.23
N GLY A 223 17.26 27.58 1.54
CA GLY A 223 17.29 27.74 0.07
C GLY A 223 16.89 26.48 -0.72
N ASN A 224 17.00 25.31 -0.09
CA ASN A 224 16.58 24.00 -0.62
C ASN A 224 15.22 23.51 -0.13
N SER A 225 14.47 24.32 0.64
CA SER A 225 13.23 23.90 1.30
C SER A 225 12.16 23.53 0.28
N THR A 226 11.55 22.34 0.44
CA THR A 226 10.41 21.90 -0.38
C THR A 226 9.07 22.46 0.08
N GLU A 227 9.05 23.33 1.10
CA GLU A 227 7.83 23.92 1.69
C GLU A 227 7.01 24.73 0.69
N ILE A 228 7.64 25.61 -0.08
CA ILE A 228 6.92 26.44 -1.06
C ILE A 228 6.38 25.59 -2.22
N THR A 229 7.07 24.50 -2.56
CA THR A 229 6.56 23.49 -3.49
C THR A 229 5.36 22.74 -2.92
N ALA A 230 5.31 22.49 -1.61
CA ALA A 230 4.12 21.96 -0.95
C ALA A 230 2.93 22.93 -1.08
N GLN A 231 3.15 24.23 -0.91
CA GLN A 231 2.12 25.25 -1.15
C GLN A 231 1.62 25.25 -2.60
N LEU A 232 2.53 25.19 -3.58
CA LEU A 232 2.19 25.04 -5.01
C LEU A 232 1.36 23.79 -5.29
N ILE A 233 1.74 22.64 -4.70
CA ILE A 233 0.99 21.38 -4.83
C ILE A 233 -0.39 21.49 -4.16
N VAL A 234 -0.54 22.20 -3.03
CA VAL A 234 -1.86 22.49 -2.44
C VAL A 234 -2.75 23.28 -3.41
N LEU A 235 -2.20 24.31 -4.08
CA LEU A 235 -2.95 25.09 -5.08
C LEU A 235 -3.37 24.25 -6.31
N PHE A 236 -2.59 23.22 -6.65
CA PHE A 236 -2.88 22.25 -7.70
C PHE A 236 -3.94 21.22 -7.27
N VAL A 237 -3.80 20.62 -6.08
CA VAL A 237 -4.75 19.63 -5.54
C VAL A 237 -6.15 20.21 -5.40
N HIS A 238 -6.31 21.36 -4.74
CA HIS A 238 -7.63 21.98 -4.53
C HIS A 238 -8.35 22.35 -5.84
N GLN A 239 -7.62 22.52 -6.94
CA GLN A 239 -8.18 22.91 -8.22
C GLN A 239 -8.65 21.72 -9.06
N TYR A 240 -7.87 20.63 -9.07
CA TYR A 240 -8.14 19.48 -9.94
C TYR A 240 -8.73 18.26 -9.21
N TYR A 241 -8.61 18.22 -7.88
CA TYR A 241 -9.12 17.16 -7.02
C TYR A 241 -9.90 17.79 -5.85
N PRO A 242 -11.04 18.48 -6.11
CA PRO A 242 -11.76 19.23 -5.08
C PRO A 242 -12.27 18.37 -3.91
N ASP A 243 -12.49 17.07 -4.14
CA ASP A 243 -12.85 16.09 -3.10
C ASP A 243 -11.68 15.70 -2.18
N MET A 244 -10.44 16.08 -2.52
CA MET A 244 -9.23 15.85 -1.74
C MET A 244 -8.86 17.09 -0.92
N THR A 245 -8.75 16.91 0.40
CA THR A 245 -8.19 17.94 1.29
C THR A 245 -6.68 17.77 1.39
N ALA A 246 -5.91 18.73 0.88
CA ALA A 246 -4.45 18.74 1.04
C ALA A 246 -4.04 19.35 2.40
N ILE A 247 -3.07 18.74 3.08
CA ILE A 247 -2.56 19.14 4.40
C ILE A 247 -1.04 19.20 4.31
N GLN A 248 -0.45 20.35 4.62
CA GLN A 248 1.00 20.52 4.62
C GLN A 248 1.59 20.22 6.00
N VAL A 249 2.74 19.54 6.04
CA VAL A 249 3.51 19.30 7.27
C VAL A 249 4.98 19.57 6.96
N HIS A 250 5.56 20.62 7.54
CA HIS A 250 6.94 21.05 7.27
C HIS A 250 7.86 20.71 8.43
N SER A 251 8.89 19.90 8.19
CA SER A 251 9.77 19.39 9.26
C SER A 251 10.91 20.33 9.68
N GLY A 252 10.96 21.55 9.17
CA GLY A 252 12.17 22.38 9.25
C GLY A 252 13.35 21.76 8.50
N SER A 253 14.55 21.96 9.03
CA SER A 253 15.82 21.52 8.43
C SER A 253 16.14 20.04 8.70
N ASN A 254 17.40 19.62 8.47
CA ASN A 254 17.94 18.30 8.80
C ASN A 254 17.20 17.06 8.22
N ILE A 255 16.54 17.15 7.06
CA ILE A 255 15.88 15.98 6.41
C ILE A 255 16.80 14.75 6.16
N PHE A 256 18.12 14.92 6.25
CA PHE A 256 19.12 13.84 6.13
C PHE A 256 19.46 13.13 7.47
N ARG A 257 19.06 13.66 8.63
CA ARG A 257 19.34 13.10 9.97
C ARG A 257 18.24 12.13 10.40
N PHE A 258 18.59 10.90 10.77
CA PHE A 258 17.59 9.85 11.04
C PHE A 258 16.81 10.11 12.33
N ASP A 259 17.51 10.56 13.35
CA ASP A 259 17.02 11.00 14.65
C ASP A 259 16.04 12.19 14.55
N ASP A 260 16.38 13.24 13.79
CA ASP A 260 15.46 14.37 13.55
C ASP A 260 14.22 13.93 12.77
N ASN A 261 14.39 13.05 11.77
CA ASN A 261 13.27 12.45 11.05
C ASN A 261 12.34 11.65 11.96
N VAL A 262 12.87 10.83 12.88
CA VAL A 262 12.06 10.07 13.86
C VAL A 262 11.36 10.99 14.86
N GLN A 263 11.99 12.10 15.27
CA GLN A 263 11.36 13.11 16.13
C GLN A 263 10.18 13.79 15.41
N PHE A 264 10.38 14.29 14.18
CA PHE A 264 9.32 14.86 13.33
C PHE A 264 8.13 13.90 13.17
N MET A 265 8.40 12.65 12.78
CA MET A 265 7.37 11.62 12.58
C MET A 265 6.62 11.25 13.88
N THR A 266 7.19 11.56 15.05
CA THR A 266 6.58 11.25 16.36
C THR A 266 5.86 12.45 16.97
N ARG A 267 6.35 13.68 16.75
CA ARG A 267 5.80 14.89 17.36
C ARG A 267 4.81 15.66 16.48
N GLU A 268 4.88 15.50 15.17
CA GLU A 268 4.12 16.33 14.22
C GLU A 268 3.20 15.49 13.33
N LEU A 269 3.74 14.59 12.50
CA LEU A 269 2.91 13.84 11.54
C LEU A 269 1.92 12.89 12.22
N ARG A 270 2.39 12.08 13.19
CA ARG A 270 1.57 11.03 13.80
C ARG A 270 0.42 11.59 14.65
N PRO A 271 0.58 12.64 15.49
CA PRO A 271 -0.53 13.24 16.23
C PRO A 271 -1.67 13.76 15.33
N LEU A 272 -1.36 14.29 14.13
CA LEU A 272 -2.38 14.72 13.16
C LEU A 272 -3.21 13.53 12.64
N LEU A 273 -2.56 12.40 12.36
CA LEU A 273 -3.24 11.16 11.96
C LEU A 273 -4.00 10.51 13.13
N GLU A 274 -3.45 10.58 14.35
CA GLU A 274 -4.07 10.07 15.58
C GLU A 274 -5.35 10.86 15.95
N THR A 275 -5.37 12.18 15.72
CA THR A 275 -6.57 13.01 15.89
C THR A 275 -7.72 12.53 14.97
N HIS A 276 -7.41 12.17 13.72
CA HIS A 276 -8.40 11.60 12.80
C HIS A 276 -8.79 10.16 13.14
N ARG A 277 -7.87 9.37 13.69
CA ARG A 277 -8.15 8.03 14.24
C ARG A 277 -9.14 8.11 15.40
N GLU A 278 -8.93 9.03 16.34
CA GLU A 278 -9.81 9.27 17.50
C GLU A 278 -11.21 9.73 17.06
N THR A 279 -11.29 10.66 16.10
CA THR A 279 -12.54 11.07 15.44
C THR A 279 -13.33 9.88 14.85
N LEU A 280 -12.67 8.77 14.49
CA LEU A 280 -13.34 7.54 14.05
C LEU A 280 -13.63 6.57 15.20
N VAL A 281 -12.76 6.48 16.23
CA VAL A 281 -13.02 5.71 17.45
C VAL A 281 -14.31 6.19 18.12
N ASP A 282 -14.50 7.50 18.27
CA ASP A 282 -15.71 8.08 18.88
C ASP A 282 -16.98 7.79 18.06
N ARG A 283 -16.85 7.69 16.74
CA ARG A 283 -17.98 7.50 15.81
C ARG A 283 -18.34 6.05 15.52
N CYS A 284 -17.42 5.09 15.67
CA CYS A 284 -17.68 3.68 15.35
C CYS A 284 -16.96 2.64 16.23
N GLY A 285 -16.33 3.06 17.33
CA GLY A 285 -15.66 2.19 18.28
C GLY A 285 -14.57 1.34 17.63
N GLU A 286 -14.50 0.06 17.99
CA GLU A 286 -13.52 -0.91 17.46
C GLU A 286 -13.53 -1.04 15.92
N ALA A 287 -14.62 -0.65 15.25
CA ALA A 287 -14.72 -0.70 13.79
C ALA A 287 -13.86 0.36 13.06
N TRP A 288 -13.23 1.30 13.78
CA TRP A 288 -12.37 2.35 13.19
C TRP A 288 -11.30 1.78 12.25
N LYS A 289 -10.76 0.59 12.56
CA LYS A 289 -9.78 -0.16 11.74
C LYS A 289 -10.30 -0.59 10.34
N SER A 290 -11.57 -0.36 10.02
CA SER A 290 -12.15 -0.54 8.67
C SER A 290 -12.50 0.78 7.97
N HIS A 291 -12.29 1.92 8.64
CA HIS A 291 -12.64 3.26 8.16
C HIS A 291 -11.44 4.23 8.12
N PHE A 292 -10.25 3.77 8.51
CA PHE A 292 -8.98 4.49 8.51
C PHE A 292 -7.97 3.71 7.66
N HIS A 293 -7.61 4.23 6.49
CA HIS A 293 -6.70 3.55 5.54
C HIS A 293 -5.60 4.50 5.08
N VAL A 294 -4.34 4.16 5.39
CA VAL A 294 -3.17 4.95 5.02
C VAL A 294 -2.55 4.39 3.73
N THR A 295 -2.11 5.28 2.85
CA THR A 295 -1.35 5.00 1.64
C THR A 295 -0.08 5.85 1.67
N ILE A 296 1.09 5.23 1.52
CA ILE A 296 2.37 5.95 1.43
C ILE A 296 2.79 6.02 -0.05
N ALA A 297 3.16 7.22 -0.51
CA ALA A 297 3.84 7.37 -1.78
C ALA A 297 5.34 7.08 -1.59
N TYR A 298 5.81 5.95 -2.13
CA TYR A 298 7.22 5.72 -2.36
C TYR A 298 7.63 6.40 -3.67
N ALA A 299 7.94 7.69 -3.53
CA ALA A 299 8.51 8.54 -4.54
C ALA A 299 10.00 8.83 -4.21
N ASP A 300 10.52 9.95 -4.69
CA ASP A 300 11.89 10.41 -4.42
C ASP A 300 12.03 11.03 -3.01
N GLY A 301 13.26 11.08 -2.48
CA GLY A 301 13.57 11.73 -1.20
C GLY A 301 14.67 11.07 -0.38
N PRO A 302 15.06 11.65 0.77
CA PRO A 302 16.11 11.11 1.62
C PRO A 302 15.76 9.72 2.18
N PRO A 303 16.65 8.71 2.11
CA PRO A 303 16.38 7.39 2.67
C PRO A 303 16.05 7.41 4.17
N ALA A 304 16.64 8.32 4.94
CA ALA A 304 16.33 8.52 6.36
C ALA A 304 14.88 9.00 6.59
N ARG A 305 14.39 9.90 5.75
CA ARG A 305 13.02 10.44 5.78
C ARG A 305 11.99 9.37 5.37
N LEU A 306 12.25 8.62 4.30
CA LEU A 306 11.39 7.53 3.84
C LEU A 306 11.36 6.34 4.82
N SER A 307 12.50 5.99 5.42
CA SER A 307 12.59 4.93 6.42
C SER A 307 11.86 5.30 7.72
N ALA A 308 12.04 6.52 8.24
CA ALA A 308 11.31 7.01 9.41
C ALA A 308 9.79 7.13 9.14
N LEU A 309 9.40 7.53 7.92
CA LEU A 309 8.00 7.54 7.49
C LEU A 309 7.40 6.13 7.55
N ASN A 310 8.05 5.14 6.92
CA ASN A 310 7.54 3.78 6.91
C ASN A 310 7.47 3.18 8.34
N ALA A 311 8.55 3.30 9.12
CA ALA A 311 8.61 2.76 10.48
C ALA A 311 7.56 3.36 11.43
N SER A 312 7.29 4.68 11.32
CA SER A 312 6.32 5.37 12.17
C SER A 312 4.86 5.13 11.78
N LEU A 313 4.59 4.84 10.49
CA LEU A 313 3.23 4.59 9.98
C LEU A 313 2.89 3.09 9.86
N ARG A 314 3.87 2.19 9.99
CA ARG A 314 3.71 0.71 9.95
C ARG A 314 2.53 0.21 10.78
N MET A 315 2.29 0.80 11.95
CA MET A 315 1.16 0.46 12.85
C MET A 315 -0.24 0.64 12.20
N TYR A 316 -0.36 1.45 11.16
CA TYR A 316 -1.59 1.65 10.38
C TYR A 316 -1.71 0.71 9.18
N ARG A 317 -0.69 -0.14 8.99
CA ARG A 317 -0.56 -1.14 7.92
C ARG A 317 -0.81 -0.53 6.52
N PRO A 318 -0.01 0.49 6.14
CA PRO A 318 -0.24 1.29 4.96
C PRO A 318 -0.17 0.47 3.68
N SER A 319 -1.01 0.82 2.71
CA SER A 319 -0.77 0.46 1.31
C SER A 319 0.29 1.38 0.71
N TYR A 320 0.87 1.03 -0.43
CA TYR A 320 1.96 1.78 -1.05
C TYR A 320 1.69 2.08 -2.52
N LEU A 321 2.05 3.28 -2.95
CA LEU A 321 2.16 3.68 -4.36
C LEU A 321 3.64 3.91 -4.66
N HIS A 322 4.25 3.02 -5.42
CA HIS A 322 5.70 3.03 -5.70
C HIS A 322 5.96 3.53 -7.12
N ILE A 323 6.59 4.70 -7.24
CA ILE A 323 6.99 5.26 -8.54
C ILE A 323 8.37 4.72 -8.90
N TRP A 324 8.42 3.65 -9.69
CA TRP A 324 9.69 2.99 -10.03
C TRP A 324 10.47 3.74 -11.12
N GLN A 325 9.81 4.55 -11.96
CA GLN A 325 10.46 5.45 -12.93
C GLN A 325 10.30 6.95 -12.57
N LEU A 326 10.99 7.39 -11.52
CA LEU A 326 11.00 8.79 -11.02
C LEU A 326 11.40 9.88 -12.04
N LYS A 327 11.83 9.51 -13.26
CA LYS A 327 12.45 10.41 -14.25
C LYS A 327 11.93 10.27 -15.69
N THR A 328 10.90 9.47 -15.96
CA THR A 328 10.31 9.32 -17.32
C THR A 328 10.03 10.69 -17.96
N PHE A 329 9.39 11.60 -17.21
CA PHE A 329 9.09 12.95 -17.67
C PHE A 329 10.33 13.80 -17.97
N TRP A 330 11.40 13.64 -17.18
CA TRP A 330 12.65 14.37 -17.37
C TRP A 330 13.43 13.92 -18.61
N HIS A 331 13.30 12.64 -18.99
CA HIS A 331 14.00 12.09 -20.15
C HIS A 331 13.18 12.12 -21.44
N GLU A 332 11.86 11.89 -21.37
CA GLU A 332 10.97 11.71 -22.52
C GLU A 332 9.84 12.75 -22.66
N ARG A 333 9.65 13.66 -21.68
CA ARG A 333 8.46 14.53 -21.52
C ARG A 333 7.12 13.78 -21.38
N LYS A 334 7.14 12.49 -21.01
CA LYS A 334 5.95 11.64 -20.81
C LYS A 334 5.68 11.34 -19.34
N LEU A 335 4.42 11.07 -19.01
CA LEU A 335 3.99 10.44 -17.76
C LEU A 335 3.10 9.23 -18.09
N SER A 336 3.43 8.05 -17.56
CA SER A 336 2.58 6.85 -17.65
C SER A 336 2.18 6.32 -16.28
N MET A 337 0.93 5.88 -16.18
CA MET A 337 0.35 5.19 -15.02
C MET A 337 0.97 3.81 -14.79
N ALA A 338 1.74 3.28 -15.75
CA ALA A 338 2.56 2.08 -15.60
C ALA A 338 3.86 2.34 -14.81
N ASP A 339 4.31 3.59 -14.68
CA ASP A 339 5.48 3.97 -13.86
C ASP A 339 5.19 3.93 -12.35
N VAL A 340 3.94 3.67 -11.95
CA VAL A 340 3.50 3.58 -10.55
C VAL A 340 2.84 2.24 -10.26
N ASP A 341 3.43 1.46 -9.37
CA ASP A 341 2.84 0.22 -8.83
C ASP A 341 2.01 0.48 -7.58
N PHE A 342 0.97 -0.34 -7.38
CA PHE A 342 0.25 -0.42 -6.11
C PHE A 342 0.61 -1.72 -5.38
N HIS A 343 0.96 -1.61 -4.10
CA HIS A 343 1.22 -2.75 -3.23
C HIS A 343 0.37 -2.65 -1.95
N SER A 344 -0.22 -3.76 -1.51
CA SER A 344 -0.75 -3.83 -0.15
C SER A 344 0.40 -3.91 0.87
N PHE A 345 0.10 -3.67 2.14
CA PHE A 345 1.05 -3.83 3.23
C PHE A 345 1.68 -5.22 3.24
N GLU A 346 0.86 -6.26 3.09
CA GLU A 346 1.28 -7.65 3.09
C GLU A 346 2.23 -7.98 1.92
N ASN A 347 2.10 -7.32 0.78
CA ASN A 347 2.97 -7.56 -0.38
C ASN A 347 4.38 -6.97 -0.21
N ILE A 348 4.55 -5.97 0.65
CA ILE A 348 5.88 -5.39 0.98
C ILE A 348 6.48 -6.05 2.24
N GLU A 349 5.64 -6.43 3.21
CA GLU A 349 6.12 -6.94 4.51
C GLU A 349 6.26 -8.46 4.60
N ALA A 350 5.52 -9.24 3.81
CA ALA A 350 5.60 -10.69 3.85
C ALA A 350 6.79 -11.21 3.03
N SER A 351 7.29 -12.40 3.41
CA SER A 351 8.17 -13.16 2.52
C SER A 351 7.45 -13.48 1.21
N PRO A 352 8.15 -13.49 0.05
CA PRO A 352 7.52 -13.56 -1.27
C PRO A 352 6.61 -14.78 -1.44
N LEU A 353 5.53 -14.61 -2.21
CA LEU A 353 4.55 -15.66 -2.50
C LEU A 353 5.21 -16.92 -3.09
N VAL A 354 5.26 -18.00 -2.30
CA VAL A 354 5.83 -19.27 -2.73
C VAL A 354 4.72 -20.21 -3.21
N THR A 355 4.81 -20.67 -4.45
CA THR A 355 4.01 -21.79 -4.94
C THR A 355 4.50 -23.08 -4.24
N PRO A 356 3.64 -23.90 -3.61
CA PRO A 356 4.07 -25.02 -2.75
C PRO A 356 5.03 -26.01 -3.40
N SER A 357 4.95 -26.24 -4.72
CA SER A 357 5.90 -27.09 -5.46
C SER A 357 7.35 -26.57 -5.49
N LYS A 358 7.55 -25.27 -5.23
CA LYS A 358 8.86 -24.62 -5.09
C LYS A 358 9.30 -24.46 -3.62
N ALA A 359 8.46 -24.85 -2.66
CA ALA A 359 8.74 -24.72 -1.23
C ALA A 359 9.42 -25.97 -0.66
N ASP A 360 9.99 -25.86 0.55
CA ASP A 360 10.63 -26.97 1.26
C ASP A 360 9.64 -28.08 1.69
N ALA A 361 10.17 -29.25 2.02
CA ALA A 361 9.37 -30.44 2.33
C ALA A 361 8.40 -30.27 3.51
N LEU A 362 8.74 -29.46 4.53
CA LEU A 362 7.83 -29.18 5.65
C LEU A 362 6.69 -28.25 5.21
N THR A 363 6.97 -27.22 4.41
CA THR A 363 5.92 -26.39 3.80
C THR A 363 5.02 -27.22 2.89
N GLN A 364 5.58 -28.10 2.05
CA GLN A 364 4.79 -29.03 1.23
C GLN A 364 3.93 -29.99 2.06
N MET A 365 4.39 -30.40 3.24
CA MET A 365 3.62 -31.22 4.17
C MET A 365 2.46 -30.43 4.80
N ILE A 366 2.73 -29.23 5.33
CA ILE A 366 1.71 -28.43 6.01
C ILE A 366 0.61 -27.95 5.06
N VAL A 367 0.96 -27.62 3.80
CA VAL A 367 -0.01 -27.22 2.78
C VAL A 367 -0.91 -28.39 2.37
N ARG A 368 -0.37 -29.62 2.27
CA ARG A 368 -1.19 -30.81 1.99
C ARG A 368 -2.17 -31.10 3.13
N GLU A 369 -1.71 -31.04 4.37
CA GLU A 369 -2.57 -31.27 5.54
C GLU A 369 -3.58 -30.14 5.78
N MET A 370 -3.24 -28.88 5.49
CA MET A 370 -4.21 -27.78 5.52
C MET A 370 -5.29 -27.93 4.45
N ARG A 371 -4.93 -28.31 3.21
CA ARG A 371 -5.92 -28.62 2.16
C ARG A 371 -6.86 -29.74 2.62
N LYS A 372 -6.30 -30.86 3.09
CA LYS A 372 -7.06 -32.00 3.63
C LYS A 372 -7.97 -31.61 4.80
N PHE A 373 -7.53 -30.74 5.71
CA PHE A 373 -8.35 -30.26 6.84
C PHE A 373 -9.45 -29.31 6.38
N ARG A 374 -9.15 -28.37 5.48
CA ARG A 374 -10.15 -27.50 4.81
C ARG A 374 -11.21 -28.34 4.11
N ASP A 375 -10.81 -29.32 3.32
CA ASP A 375 -11.74 -30.10 2.49
C ASP A 375 -12.65 -30.97 3.37
N GLN A 376 -12.13 -31.50 4.49
CA GLN A 376 -12.94 -32.15 5.52
C GLN A 376 -13.87 -31.19 6.27
N PHE A 377 -13.44 -29.95 6.53
CA PHE A 377 -14.29 -28.93 7.17
C PHE A 377 -15.45 -28.50 6.27
N LEU A 378 -15.17 -28.24 4.98
CA LEU A 378 -16.18 -27.83 3.99
C LEU A 378 -17.16 -28.97 3.67
N ALA A 379 -16.72 -30.23 3.69
CA ALA A 379 -17.61 -31.38 3.51
C ALA A 379 -18.62 -31.55 4.65
N ALA A 380 -18.28 -31.12 5.88
CA ALA A 380 -19.16 -31.13 7.05
C ALA A 380 -19.82 -29.76 7.32
N GLU A 381 -19.79 -28.82 6.37
CA GLU A 381 -20.34 -27.47 6.57
C GLU A 381 -21.87 -27.52 6.64
N GLY A 382 -22.40 -27.33 7.87
CA GLY A 382 -23.83 -27.36 8.16
C GLY A 382 -24.31 -28.62 8.88
N GLU A 383 -23.49 -29.67 8.99
CA GLU A 383 -23.83 -30.92 9.71
C GLU A 383 -23.78 -30.78 11.25
N GLY A 384 -23.43 -29.60 11.77
CA GLY A 384 -23.37 -29.35 13.22
C GLY A 384 -23.30 -27.86 13.59
N GLU A 385 -23.32 -27.59 14.90
CA GLU A 385 -23.54 -26.24 15.48
C GLU A 385 -22.38 -25.24 15.30
N VAL A 386 -21.42 -25.51 14.42
CA VAL A 386 -20.21 -24.69 14.22
C VAL A 386 -20.56 -23.23 13.93
N ALA A 387 -21.48 -22.99 12.99
CA ALA A 387 -21.91 -21.65 12.61
C ALA A 387 -22.81 -20.95 13.64
N GLY A 388 -23.51 -21.72 14.48
CA GLY A 388 -24.54 -21.22 15.41
C GLY A 388 -24.01 -20.95 16.82
N PHE A 389 -23.25 -21.89 17.39
CA PHE A 389 -22.77 -21.86 18.77
C PHE A 389 -21.26 -21.60 18.85
N TRP A 390 -20.46 -22.43 18.17
CA TRP A 390 -18.99 -22.39 18.31
C TRP A 390 -18.35 -21.14 17.69
N LEU A 391 -18.92 -20.59 16.62
CA LEU A 391 -18.46 -19.37 15.93
C LEU A 391 -19.50 -18.24 15.99
N ARG A 392 -20.28 -18.18 17.07
CA ARG A 392 -21.45 -17.30 17.22
C ARG A 392 -21.20 -15.78 17.10
N LYS A 393 -19.96 -15.29 17.27
CA LYS A 393 -19.64 -13.85 17.23
C LYS A 393 -19.30 -13.39 15.82
N SER A 394 -18.30 -14.01 15.20
CA SER A 394 -17.79 -13.62 13.87
C SER A 394 -18.41 -14.42 12.72
N ARG A 395 -18.89 -15.64 12.99
CA ARG A 395 -19.26 -16.67 12.00
C ARG A 395 -18.15 -16.93 10.98
N LYS A 396 -16.89 -16.80 11.39
CA LYS A 396 -15.71 -17.03 10.55
C LYS A 396 -14.88 -18.21 11.08
N PRO A 397 -14.93 -19.38 10.43
CA PRO A 397 -14.00 -20.46 10.73
C PRO A 397 -12.58 -20.07 10.34
N VAL A 398 -11.66 -20.30 11.27
CA VAL A 398 -10.22 -20.25 11.08
C VAL A 398 -9.68 -21.61 11.46
N LEU A 399 -8.94 -22.23 10.54
CA LEU A 399 -8.31 -23.53 10.71
C LEU A 399 -6.81 -23.35 10.95
N ALA A 400 -6.24 -24.16 11.82
CA ALA A 400 -4.80 -24.26 12.05
C ALA A 400 -4.31 -25.70 11.91
N VAL A 401 -3.12 -25.85 11.34
CA VAL A 401 -2.37 -27.12 11.25
C VAL A 401 -0.97 -26.87 11.80
N LEU A 402 -0.50 -27.71 12.71
CA LEU A 402 0.78 -27.62 13.40
C LEU A 402 1.62 -28.85 13.05
N LEU A 403 2.88 -28.63 12.63
CA LEU A 403 3.88 -29.69 12.48
C LEU A 403 4.79 -29.74 13.71
N ILE A 404 4.89 -30.93 14.28
CA ILE A 404 5.67 -31.25 15.47
C ILE A 404 6.73 -32.27 15.09
N GLU A 405 8.00 -31.98 15.34
CA GLU A 405 9.07 -32.96 15.24
C GLU A 405 9.22 -33.69 16.58
N LYS A 406 8.95 -35.00 16.60
CA LYS A 406 9.27 -35.86 17.74
C LYS A 406 10.62 -36.55 17.49
N PRO A 407 11.43 -36.77 18.54
CA PRO A 407 12.64 -37.59 18.43
C PRO A 407 12.28 -38.99 17.94
N ALA A 408 13.27 -39.69 17.38
CA ALA A 408 13.09 -41.09 17.02
C ALA A 408 12.82 -41.95 18.27
N ALA A 409 11.96 -42.96 18.14
CA ALA A 409 11.68 -43.92 19.20
C ALA A 409 12.87 -44.86 19.49
N GLU A 410 13.81 -44.96 18.54
CA GLU A 410 15.00 -45.82 18.59
C GLU A 410 16.27 -44.97 18.44
N LEU A 411 17.34 -45.38 19.13
CA LEU A 411 18.60 -44.63 19.19
C LEU A 411 19.32 -44.66 17.83
N GLY A 412 19.27 -43.54 17.09
CA GLY A 412 19.82 -43.41 15.74
C GLY A 412 18.76 -43.42 14.62
N GLY A 413 17.48 -43.59 14.94
CA GLY A 413 16.40 -43.44 13.97
C GLY A 413 16.23 -41.99 13.48
N ARG A 414 15.46 -41.79 12.41
CA ARG A 414 15.10 -40.44 11.92
C ARG A 414 13.97 -39.83 12.78
N PRO A 415 13.99 -38.53 13.08
CA PRO A 415 12.89 -37.87 13.79
C PRO A 415 11.60 -37.93 12.95
N THR A 416 10.45 -37.95 13.63
CA THR A 416 9.14 -38.12 13.00
C THR A 416 8.34 -36.82 13.05
N ILE A 417 7.60 -36.50 11.98
CA ILE A 417 6.71 -35.34 11.96
C ILE A 417 5.29 -35.76 12.29
N VAL A 418 4.77 -35.29 13.41
CA VAL A 418 3.39 -35.44 13.86
C VAL A 418 2.59 -34.19 13.49
N VAL A 419 1.35 -34.38 13.06
CA VAL A 419 0.45 -33.31 12.61
C VAL A 419 -0.67 -33.13 13.63
N GLN A 420 -0.78 -31.94 14.21
CA GLN A 420 -1.91 -31.58 15.06
C GLN A 420 -2.76 -30.49 14.38
N ARG A 421 -4.06 -30.48 14.68
CA ARG A 421 -5.03 -29.55 14.08
C ARG A 421 -5.81 -28.80 15.16
N GLY A 422 -6.38 -27.65 14.79
CA GLY A 422 -7.23 -26.85 15.65
C GLY A 422 -8.12 -25.88 14.87
N MET A 423 -9.22 -25.45 15.48
CA MET A 423 -10.15 -24.46 14.93
C MET A 423 -10.43 -23.37 15.98
N ASN A 424 -10.76 -22.15 15.56
CA ASN A 424 -11.18 -21.10 16.50
C ASN A 424 -12.52 -21.44 17.19
N CYS A 425 -12.75 -20.83 18.36
CA CYS A 425 -13.94 -21.04 19.17
C CYS A 425 -14.31 -19.76 19.95
N GLU A 426 -15.59 -19.40 19.97
CA GLU A 426 -16.10 -18.09 20.40
C GLU A 426 -17.16 -18.17 21.52
N VAL A 427 -17.25 -19.32 22.19
CA VAL A 427 -18.07 -19.53 23.40
C VAL A 427 -17.58 -18.65 24.56
N SER A 428 -18.41 -18.47 25.60
CA SER A 428 -18.05 -17.62 26.75
C SER A 428 -17.17 -18.39 27.73
N MET A 429 -15.90 -18.60 27.39
CA MET A 429 -14.90 -19.04 28.38
C MET A 429 -14.47 -17.84 29.24
N PRO A 430 -14.08 -18.05 30.52
CA PRO A 430 -13.53 -16.98 31.37
C PRO A 430 -12.29 -16.28 30.78
N THR A 431 -11.59 -16.95 29.87
CA THR A 431 -10.37 -16.49 29.17
C THR A 431 -10.63 -15.94 27.77
N GLY A 432 -11.90 -15.75 27.37
CA GLY A 432 -12.28 -15.20 26.06
C GLY A 432 -12.40 -16.23 24.93
N SER A 433 -12.32 -15.76 23.68
CA SER A 433 -12.33 -16.64 22.50
C SER A 433 -10.98 -17.37 22.32
N LEU A 434 -11.02 -18.59 21.79
CA LEU A 434 -9.84 -19.38 21.46
C LEU A 434 -9.46 -19.22 19.99
N CYS A 435 -8.22 -18.82 19.69
CA CYS A 435 -7.68 -18.81 18.33
C CYS A 435 -7.35 -20.25 17.87
N ALA A 436 -7.40 -20.50 16.56
CA ALA A 436 -7.23 -21.84 16.00
C ALA A 436 -5.85 -22.45 16.31
N GLU A 437 -4.84 -21.59 16.29
CA GLU A 437 -3.43 -21.86 16.57
C GLU A 437 -3.21 -22.29 18.01
N ARG A 438 -3.86 -21.58 18.95
CA ARG A 438 -3.84 -21.92 20.37
C ARG A 438 -4.60 -23.22 20.64
N ASN A 439 -5.67 -23.50 19.88
CA ASN A 439 -6.37 -24.78 19.94
C ASN A 439 -5.48 -25.94 19.42
N ALA A 440 -4.78 -25.75 18.30
CA ALA A 440 -3.86 -26.75 17.76
C ALA A 440 -2.71 -27.06 18.74
N ILE A 441 -2.10 -26.05 19.35
CA ILE A 441 -0.99 -26.24 20.30
C ILE A 441 -1.48 -26.74 21.67
N GLY A 442 -2.66 -26.32 22.13
CA GLY A 442 -3.30 -26.89 23.33
C GLY A 442 -3.63 -28.37 23.14
N SER A 443 -4.15 -28.75 21.98
CA SER A 443 -4.39 -30.15 21.62
C SER A 443 -3.10 -30.97 21.55
N ALA A 444 -2.01 -30.36 21.05
CA ALA A 444 -0.70 -31.01 20.98
C ALA A 444 -0.16 -31.32 22.39
N LEU A 445 -0.18 -30.33 23.29
CA LEU A 445 0.23 -30.46 24.68
C LEU A 445 -0.67 -31.43 25.47
N ALA A 446 -1.96 -31.51 25.14
CA ALA A 446 -2.86 -32.51 25.72
C ALA A 446 -2.55 -33.94 25.24
N SER A 447 -2.05 -34.10 24.00
CA SER A 447 -1.59 -35.41 23.47
C SER A 447 -0.18 -35.80 23.93
N ASP A 448 0.64 -34.81 24.31
CA ASP A 448 2.03 -35.00 24.74
C ASP A 448 2.46 -33.86 25.68
N PRO A 449 2.38 -34.05 27.01
CA PRO A 449 2.78 -33.04 27.98
C PRO A 449 4.30 -32.86 28.10
N THR A 450 5.11 -33.68 27.41
CA THR A 450 6.58 -33.53 27.35
C THR A 450 7.06 -32.58 26.24
N LEU A 451 6.12 -32.10 25.42
CA LEU A 451 6.39 -31.36 24.20
C LEU A 451 7.07 -29.99 24.44
N THR A 452 8.32 -29.86 24.00
CA THR A 452 9.08 -28.61 24.13
C THR A 452 8.82 -27.62 22.99
N ARG A 453 9.06 -26.32 23.23
CA ARG A 453 8.99 -25.27 22.18
C ARG A 453 9.86 -25.57 20.95
N ARG A 454 10.97 -26.32 21.10
CA ARG A 454 11.88 -26.71 20.01
C ARG A 454 11.31 -27.81 19.08
N ALA A 455 10.35 -28.58 19.56
CA ALA A 455 9.66 -29.60 18.75
C ALA A 455 8.61 -28.97 17.81
N LEU A 456 8.09 -27.78 18.13
CA LEU A 456 7.15 -27.05 17.27
C LEU A 456 7.91 -26.46 16.08
N LYS A 457 7.70 -26.97 14.86
CA LYS A 457 8.48 -26.55 13.67
C LYS A 457 7.77 -25.54 12.80
N MET A 458 6.47 -25.71 12.59
CA MET A 458 5.72 -24.87 11.66
C MET A 458 4.24 -24.88 12.01
N ILE A 459 3.56 -23.75 11.87
CA ILE A 459 2.10 -23.67 11.97
C ILE A 459 1.52 -22.97 10.74
N ALA A 460 0.47 -23.55 10.16
CA ALA A 460 -0.26 -22.96 9.04
C ALA A 460 -1.64 -22.50 9.51
N VAL A 461 -2.09 -21.33 9.04
CA VAL A 461 -3.36 -20.70 9.45
C VAL A 461 -4.18 -20.31 8.24
N LEU A 462 -5.46 -20.71 8.20
CA LEU A 462 -6.36 -20.49 7.07
C LEU A 462 -7.73 -19.98 7.55
N GLY A 463 -8.07 -18.74 7.19
CA GLY A 463 -9.45 -18.24 7.33
C GLY A 463 -10.34 -18.70 6.19
N LEU A 464 -11.55 -19.12 6.51
CA LEU A 464 -12.59 -19.51 5.57
C LEU A 464 -13.84 -18.62 5.74
N ASN A 465 -14.62 -18.46 4.67
CA ASN A 465 -15.93 -17.84 4.73
C ASN A 465 -16.99 -18.93 4.61
N LEU A 466 -17.84 -19.07 5.62
CA LEU A 466 -19.02 -19.95 5.51
C LEU A 466 -19.93 -19.47 4.39
N THR A 467 -20.53 -20.41 3.67
CA THR A 467 -21.70 -20.16 2.85
C THR A 467 -22.86 -19.74 3.74
N ALA A 468 -23.53 -18.63 3.41
CA ALA A 468 -24.77 -18.28 4.08
C ALA A 468 -25.84 -19.26 3.58
N GLY A 469 -26.27 -20.18 4.44
CA GLY A 469 -27.12 -21.30 4.04
C GLY A 469 -28.40 -20.86 3.35
N GLY A 470 -28.74 -21.55 2.24
CA GLY A 470 -29.99 -21.36 1.52
C GLY A 470 -29.92 -20.46 0.28
N ASN A 471 -29.16 -20.86 -0.74
CA ASN A 471 -29.75 -21.17 -2.06
C ASN A 471 -28.72 -21.71 -3.06
N SER A 472 -29.08 -22.80 -3.75
CA SER A 472 -28.28 -23.39 -4.82
C SER A 472 -28.49 -22.64 -6.14
N SER A 473 -27.51 -21.82 -6.55
CA SER A 473 -27.40 -21.33 -7.93
C SER A 473 -25.95 -21.36 -8.36
N SER A 474 -25.67 -22.04 -9.47
CA SER A 474 -24.33 -22.20 -10.02
C SER A 474 -23.89 -20.90 -10.72
N VAL A 475 -23.06 -20.11 -10.05
CA VAL A 475 -22.42 -18.92 -10.66
C VAL A 475 -21.01 -19.28 -11.13
N THR A 476 -20.90 -19.67 -12.39
CA THR A 476 -19.62 -19.64 -13.13
C THR A 476 -19.19 -18.19 -13.31
N SER A 477 -18.13 -17.77 -12.63
CA SER A 477 -17.43 -16.53 -12.98
C SER A 477 -16.72 -16.71 -14.33
N PRO A 478 -16.85 -15.76 -15.27
CA PRO A 478 -16.19 -15.88 -16.58
C PRO A 478 -14.68 -15.71 -16.42
N THR A 479 -13.92 -16.73 -16.82
CA THR A 479 -12.51 -16.55 -17.19
C THR A 479 -12.49 -15.88 -18.57
N ALA A 480 -11.65 -14.87 -18.77
CA ALA A 480 -11.42 -14.32 -20.11
C ALA A 480 -10.85 -15.42 -21.02
N SER A 481 -11.41 -15.55 -22.22
CA SER A 481 -10.90 -16.46 -23.25
C SER A 481 -9.65 -15.87 -23.90
N GLU A 482 -8.51 -16.54 -23.73
CA GLU A 482 -7.41 -16.40 -24.69
C GLU A 482 -7.86 -17.08 -25.99
N ASP A 483 -7.74 -16.36 -27.10
CA ASP A 483 -8.33 -16.75 -28.38
C ASP A 483 -7.35 -17.64 -29.17
N THR A 484 -7.82 -18.82 -29.62
CA THR A 484 -7.02 -19.77 -30.39
C THR A 484 -7.71 -20.07 -31.71
N GLY A 485 -7.23 -19.43 -32.79
CA GLY A 485 -7.71 -19.61 -34.16
C GLY A 485 -6.55 -19.63 -35.15
N ASP A 486 -6.25 -20.83 -35.66
CA ASP A 486 -5.31 -21.12 -36.73
C ASP A 486 -5.53 -20.32 -38.02
N ASP A 487 -4.47 -20.09 -38.81
CA ASP A 487 -4.27 -20.84 -40.06
C ASP A 487 -2.76 -20.85 -40.44
N ALA A 488 -2.37 -21.75 -41.33
CA ALA A 488 -1.00 -22.08 -41.68
C ALA A 488 -0.68 -21.81 -43.16
N LYS A 489 0.62 -21.63 -43.47
CA LYS A 489 1.39 -22.36 -44.52
C LYS A 489 2.78 -21.74 -44.79
N ARG A 490 3.76 -22.61 -45.11
CA ARG A 490 4.95 -22.36 -45.97
C ARG A 490 5.89 -21.21 -45.54
N LYS A 491 7.20 -21.41 -45.33
CA LYS A 491 8.14 -22.16 -46.18
C LYS A 491 9.50 -22.34 -45.48
N GLU A 492 10.14 -23.49 -45.65
CA GLU A 492 11.61 -23.59 -45.74
C GLU A 492 12.08 -23.17 -47.15
N PRO A 493 13.39 -22.94 -47.47
CA PRO A 493 14.54 -23.66 -46.90
C PRO A 493 15.90 -22.90 -46.72
N SER A 494 16.85 -23.65 -46.13
CA SER A 494 18.28 -23.78 -46.52
C SER A 494 19.38 -22.77 -46.09
N GLN A 495 20.46 -23.38 -45.58
CA GLN A 495 21.91 -23.03 -45.65
C GLN A 495 22.50 -21.88 -44.80
N GLY A 496 23.61 -22.19 -44.10
CA GLY A 496 24.45 -21.24 -43.36
C GLY A 496 25.48 -21.89 -42.40
N ALA A 497 26.73 -22.02 -42.84
CA ALA A 497 27.91 -22.50 -42.10
C ALA A 497 28.39 -21.47 -41.02
N SER A 498 29.27 -21.73 -40.03
CA SER A 498 29.98 -22.92 -39.48
C SER A 498 30.84 -22.53 -38.25
N PHE A 499 31.45 -23.52 -37.55
CA PHE A 499 32.65 -23.41 -36.68
C PHE A 499 32.51 -22.68 -35.31
N ASP A 500 33.19 -23.08 -34.21
CA ASP A 500 34.00 -24.28 -33.89
C ASP A 500 34.17 -24.47 -32.35
N LYS A 501 34.58 -25.68 -31.91
CA LYS A 501 35.42 -26.00 -30.71
C LYS A 501 34.92 -25.66 -29.27
N THR A 502 35.23 -26.40 -28.19
CA THR A 502 35.96 -27.70 -27.99
C THR A 502 35.53 -28.37 -26.66
N ALA A 503 35.67 -29.70 -26.54
CA ALA A 503 36.08 -30.51 -25.34
C ALA A 503 35.35 -30.36 -23.97
N SER A 504 35.17 -31.40 -23.14
CA SER A 504 35.40 -32.85 -23.31
C SER A 504 34.69 -33.68 -22.22
N THR A 505 34.56 -34.99 -22.50
CA THR A 505 34.45 -36.20 -21.63
C THR A 505 34.66 -36.07 -20.10
N SER A 506 34.11 -36.94 -19.23
CA SER A 506 34.08 -38.42 -19.42
C SER A 506 33.09 -39.24 -18.56
N THR A 507 32.51 -40.28 -19.19
CA THR A 507 32.25 -41.68 -18.73
C THR A 507 31.43 -42.03 -17.47
N ALA A 508 30.60 -43.07 -17.65
CA ALA A 508 30.03 -43.97 -16.62
C ALA A 508 30.22 -45.43 -17.05
N PRO A 509 30.02 -46.42 -16.14
CA PRO A 509 29.43 -47.74 -16.45
C PRO A 509 27.97 -47.81 -15.91
N ALA A 510 26.98 -48.51 -16.49
CA ALA A 510 26.88 -49.95 -16.82
C ALA A 510 26.99 -50.85 -15.56
N GLU A 511 26.07 -51.77 -15.22
CA GLU A 511 24.81 -52.22 -15.86
C GLU A 511 23.77 -52.58 -14.75
N LEU A 512 22.71 -53.43 -14.81
CA LEU A 512 22.23 -54.50 -15.71
C LEU A 512 20.68 -54.66 -15.52
N HIS A 513 20.03 -55.54 -16.28
CA HIS A 513 18.60 -55.92 -16.15
C HIS A 513 18.34 -57.02 -15.09
N VAL A 514 17.08 -57.12 -14.61
CA VAL A 514 16.22 -58.34 -14.68
C VAL A 514 14.76 -57.96 -14.34
N VAL A 515 13.79 -58.73 -14.84
CA VAL A 515 12.34 -58.56 -14.64
C VAL A 515 11.75 -59.84 -14.05
N GLU A 516 10.92 -59.76 -13.00
CA GLU A 516 9.67 -60.56 -12.90
C GLU A 516 8.76 -60.08 -11.75
N ALA A 517 7.54 -60.62 -11.68
CA ALA A 517 6.50 -60.23 -10.74
C ALA A 517 5.88 -61.45 -10.02
N ALA A 518 5.57 -61.30 -8.73
CA ALA A 518 4.81 -62.29 -7.97
C ALA A 518 3.84 -61.63 -6.97
N ASN A 519 2.55 -61.90 -7.15
CA ASN A 519 1.50 -61.85 -6.13
C ASN A 519 1.41 -63.29 -5.53
N PRO A 520 0.71 -63.57 -4.40
CA PRO A 520 -0.05 -62.69 -3.50
C PRO A 520 0.22 -62.93 -2.01
N GLN A 521 -0.47 -62.22 -1.12
CA GLN A 521 -1.48 -62.85 -0.22
C GLN A 521 -2.28 -61.82 0.59
N VAL A 522 -3.51 -62.20 0.95
CA VAL A 522 -4.42 -61.44 1.82
C VAL A 522 -4.47 -62.12 3.18
N LEU A 523 -4.19 -61.38 4.26
CA LEU A 523 -4.57 -61.78 5.62
C LEU A 523 -5.21 -60.60 6.37
N SER A 524 -6.47 -60.77 6.73
CA SER A 524 -7.23 -59.83 7.54
C SER A 524 -7.16 -60.21 9.02
N VAL A 525 -6.80 -59.26 9.88
CA VAL A 525 -6.85 -59.44 11.34
C VAL A 525 -7.79 -58.40 11.95
N ARG A 526 -8.76 -58.89 12.72
CA ARG A 526 -9.88 -58.12 13.29
C ARG A 526 -9.76 -58.12 14.82
N VAL A 527 -9.43 -56.98 15.41
CA VAL A 527 -9.32 -56.83 16.88
C VAL A 527 -10.59 -56.18 17.43
N ARG A 528 -11.19 -56.80 18.46
CA ARG A 528 -12.29 -56.23 19.27
C ARG A 528 -11.70 -55.51 20.49
N PRO A 529 -12.22 -54.33 20.88
CA PRO A 529 -12.19 -53.90 22.27
C PRO A 529 -13.11 -54.82 23.11
N ALA A 530 -12.68 -55.19 24.32
CA ALA A 530 -13.49 -55.93 25.28
C ALA A 530 -14.31 -54.97 26.17
N ALA A 531 -15.42 -55.45 26.71
CA ALA A 531 -16.19 -54.77 27.74
C ALA A 531 -16.00 -55.46 29.08
N VAL A 532 -15.81 -54.69 30.15
CA VAL A 532 -15.88 -55.12 31.56
C VAL A 532 -16.70 -54.08 32.33
N GLN A 533 -17.43 -54.53 33.35
CA GLN A 533 -18.50 -53.79 34.00
C GLN A 533 -18.15 -53.34 35.43
N SER A 534 -19.03 -52.50 35.99
CA SER A 534 -19.25 -52.29 37.43
C SER A 534 -18.17 -51.46 38.17
N SER A 535 -18.45 -50.86 39.33
CA SER A 535 -19.63 -51.04 40.21
C SER A 535 -20.16 -49.73 40.80
N LEU A 536 -21.42 -49.77 41.28
CA LEU A 536 -22.05 -48.75 42.12
C LEU A 536 -22.02 -49.21 43.57
N SER A 537 -21.81 -48.27 44.50
CA SER A 537 -22.17 -48.46 45.91
C SER A 537 -22.63 -47.17 46.58
N SER A 538 -23.87 -47.18 47.07
CA SER A 538 -24.36 -46.32 48.15
C SER A 538 -23.81 -46.84 49.50
N ALA A 539 -23.77 -46.10 50.61
CA ALA A 539 -24.46 -44.85 50.98
C ALA A 539 -23.47 -43.91 51.76
N ALA A 540 -23.78 -42.98 52.66
CA ALA A 540 -25.01 -42.70 53.44
C ALA A 540 -25.12 -41.23 53.91
N THR A 541 -26.17 -40.98 54.71
CA THR A 541 -26.56 -39.75 55.41
C THR A 541 -25.63 -39.29 56.54
N ASN A 542 -25.54 -37.97 56.77
CA ASN A 542 -26.02 -37.41 58.05
C ASN A 542 -26.33 -35.89 58.00
N ASN A 543 -27.18 -35.43 58.93
CA ASN A 543 -27.72 -34.06 58.97
C ASN A 543 -26.86 -33.07 59.77
N SER A 544 -26.96 -31.77 59.44
CA SER A 544 -27.18 -30.73 60.46
C SER A 544 -27.79 -29.44 59.87
N THR A 545 -28.69 -28.83 60.63
CA THR A 545 -29.34 -27.52 60.37
C THR A 545 -28.45 -26.38 60.91
N VAL A 546 -28.67 -25.09 60.60
CA VAL A 546 -29.59 -24.21 61.34
C VAL A 546 -29.62 -22.78 60.74
N ALA A 547 -30.74 -22.08 60.96
CA ALA A 547 -30.97 -20.62 60.89
C ALA A 547 -30.97 -19.89 59.53
N ALA A 548 -32.14 -19.32 59.23
CA ALA A 548 -32.30 -18.19 58.32
C ALA A 548 -32.39 -16.86 59.12
N ARG A 549 -32.20 -15.72 58.45
CA ARG A 549 -32.88 -14.47 58.85
C ARG A 549 -33.14 -13.56 57.65
N ALA A 550 -34.37 -13.06 57.55
CA ALA A 550 -34.80 -12.15 56.50
C ALA A 550 -34.80 -10.69 56.99
N GLY A 551 -34.44 -9.75 56.12
CA GLY A 551 -34.57 -8.30 56.34
C GLY A 551 -35.28 -7.66 55.15
N ARG A 552 -36.41 -6.98 55.37
CA ARG A 552 -37.18 -6.31 54.32
C ARG A 552 -36.78 -4.83 54.22
N GLY A 553 -36.38 -4.38 53.04
CA GLY A 553 -36.28 -2.96 52.68
C GLY A 553 -37.13 -2.64 51.46
N ARG A 554 -38.11 -1.74 51.59
CA ARG A 554 -38.91 -1.25 50.45
C ARG A 554 -38.38 0.11 49.99
N GLY A 555 -37.98 0.23 48.73
CA GLY A 555 -37.73 1.50 48.04
C GLY A 555 -38.38 1.49 46.66
N ARG A 556 -39.19 2.51 46.34
CA ARG A 556 -39.84 2.65 45.02
C ARG A 556 -39.01 3.56 44.13
N GLY A 557 -38.61 3.07 42.95
CA GLY A 557 -38.14 3.89 41.83
C GLY A 557 -38.83 3.41 40.54
N ARG A 558 -39.56 4.30 39.86
CA ARG A 558 -40.45 3.94 38.74
C ARG A 558 -40.02 4.66 37.45
N GLY A 559 -39.00 4.12 36.78
CA GLY A 559 -38.56 4.56 35.44
C GLY A 559 -39.35 3.88 34.32
N LYS A 560 -39.52 4.56 33.18
CA LYS A 560 -40.28 4.04 32.02
C LYS A 560 -39.55 2.88 31.34
N ARG A 561 -40.32 1.93 30.80
CA ARG A 561 -39.89 1.17 29.60
C ARG A 561 -40.02 2.10 28.40
N GLU A 562 -39.01 2.12 27.55
CA GLU A 562 -39.04 2.76 26.22
C GLU A 562 -38.67 1.70 25.18
N LEU A 563 -39.01 1.92 23.90
CA LEU A 563 -39.03 0.87 22.88
C LEU A 563 -37.64 0.32 22.53
N GLU A 564 -37.57 -0.97 22.18
CA GLU A 564 -36.45 -1.54 21.44
C GLU A 564 -36.37 -0.89 20.05
N THR A 565 -35.46 0.07 19.89
CA THR A 565 -35.06 0.58 18.57
C THR A 565 -34.32 -0.52 17.81
N LYS A 566 -35.03 -1.19 16.90
CA LYS A 566 -34.45 -2.20 16.00
C LYS A 566 -33.24 -1.62 15.27
N ASN A 567 -32.05 -2.19 15.51
CA ASN A 567 -30.81 -1.77 14.84
C ASN A 567 -30.93 -1.88 13.32
N ALA A 568 -30.98 -0.74 12.62
CA ALA A 568 -31.15 -0.66 11.17
C ALA A 568 -29.94 -1.16 10.33
N ASN A 569 -28.85 -1.57 10.98
CA ASN A 569 -27.59 -1.97 10.35
C ASN A 569 -27.60 -3.35 9.67
N LEU A 570 -28.76 -3.96 9.45
CA LEU A 570 -28.90 -5.29 8.81
C LEU A 570 -29.01 -5.24 7.28
N THR A 571 -29.23 -4.08 6.67
CA THR A 571 -29.41 -3.92 5.22
C THR A 571 -28.44 -2.89 4.62
N SER A 572 -27.15 -3.26 4.59
CA SER A 572 -26.12 -2.55 3.82
C SER A 572 -25.44 -3.52 2.85
N PRO A 573 -25.41 -3.24 1.54
CA PRO A 573 -24.66 -4.05 0.57
C PRO A 573 -23.19 -4.14 0.99
N ARG A 574 -22.66 -5.36 1.12
CA ARG A 574 -21.29 -5.58 1.58
C ARG A 574 -20.30 -5.10 0.52
N LYS A 575 -19.71 -3.91 0.73
CA LYS A 575 -18.51 -3.47 -0.02
C LYS A 575 -17.47 -4.59 -0.08
N PRO A 576 -16.73 -4.76 -1.19
CA PRO A 576 -15.63 -5.71 -1.28
C PRO A 576 -14.59 -5.31 -0.24
N LYS A 577 -14.43 -6.12 0.79
CA LYS A 577 -13.39 -5.88 1.80
C LYS A 577 -12.04 -6.12 1.13
N ARG A 578 -11.12 -5.13 1.19
CA ARG A 578 -9.71 -5.33 0.83
C ARG A 578 -9.24 -6.68 1.42
N PRO A 579 -8.54 -7.54 0.67
CA PRO A 579 -8.10 -8.83 1.18
C PRO A 579 -7.24 -8.64 2.43
N ARG A 580 -7.82 -8.86 3.61
CA ARG A 580 -7.05 -9.12 4.83
C ARG A 580 -6.52 -10.55 4.76
N THR A 581 -5.51 -10.75 3.92
CA THR A 581 -4.48 -11.75 4.20
C THR A 581 -3.95 -11.44 5.61
N PHE A 582 -3.86 -12.46 6.47
CA PHE A 582 -3.76 -12.23 7.90
C PHE A 582 -2.45 -11.55 8.29
N SER A 583 -2.54 -10.57 9.20
CA SER A 583 -1.40 -9.76 9.60
C SER A 583 -0.37 -10.57 10.39
N PHE A 584 0.90 -10.34 10.08
CA PHE A 584 2.02 -10.78 10.91
C PHE A 584 2.11 -10.00 12.24
N ASP A 585 1.58 -8.79 12.33
CA ASP A 585 1.47 -8.05 13.61
C ASP A 585 0.35 -8.59 14.54
N GLU A 586 -0.46 -9.54 14.06
CA GLU A 586 -1.35 -10.36 14.91
C GLU A 586 -0.74 -11.77 15.18
N VAL A 587 0.58 -11.94 14.99
CA VAL A 587 1.35 -13.01 15.65
C VAL A 587 1.25 -12.79 17.16
N ALA A 588 0.24 -13.41 17.75
CA ALA A 588 -0.06 -13.28 19.17
C ALA A 588 1.17 -13.64 20.01
N GLU A 589 1.49 -12.81 21.00
CA GLU A 589 2.75 -12.80 21.79
C GLU A 589 3.33 -14.18 22.12
N TRP A 590 2.49 -15.15 22.46
CA TRP A 590 2.88 -16.52 22.80
C TRP A 590 3.53 -17.30 21.63
N LEU A 591 3.28 -16.93 20.36
CA LEU A 591 4.01 -17.41 19.18
C LEU A 591 5.44 -16.84 19.11
N VAL A 592 5.62 -15.57 19.49
CA VAL A 592 6.97 -14.99 19.68
C VAL A 592 7.69 -15.72 20.81
N LYS A 593 6.99 -16.04 21.91
CA LYS A 593 7.54 -16.90 22.97
C LYS A 593 7.87 -18.33 22.52
N ILE A 594 7.28 -18.86 21.44
CA ILE A 594 7.73 -20.11 20.82
C ILE A 594 9.03 -19.86 20.05
N ALA A 595 9.07 -18.81 19.22
CA ALA A 595 10.23 -18.44 18.41
C ALA A 595 11.48 -18.12 19.23
N GLU A 596 11.34 -17.43 20.38
CA GLU A 596 12.45 -17.18 21.34
C GLU A 596 13.22 -18.45 21.74
N ALA A 597 12.53 -19.59 21.82
CA ALA A 597 13.14 -20.89 22.11
C ALA A 597 13.39 -21.75 20.87
N ASN A 598 12.84 -21.38 19.72
CA ASN A 598 13.05 -22.02 18.42
C ASN A 598 13.02 -20.99 17.26
N PRO A 599 14.14 -20.33 16.93
CA PRO A 599 14.18 -19.35 15.83
C PRO A 599 13.79 -19.93 14.47
N SER A 600 13.90 -21.26 14.28
CA SER A 600 13.48 -21.94 13.04
C SER A 600 11.96 -22.14 12.90
N PHE A 601 11.17 -21.68 13.87
CA PHE A 601 9.71 -21.80 13.85
C PHE A 601 9.08 -20.86 12.83
N ARG A 602 8.30 -21.42 11.90
CA ARG A 602 7.70 -20.69 10.76
C ARG A 602 6.17 -20.67 10.82
N VAL A 603 5.58 -19.51 10.52
CA VAL A 603 4.13 -19.33 10.33
C VAL A 603 3.85 -19.30 8.82
N VAL A 604 2.90 -20.11 8.39
CA VAL A 604 2.46 -20.20 6.99
C VAL A 604 1.04 -19.66 6.86
N THR A 605 0.84 -18.65 6.02
CA THR A 605 -0.49 -18.14 5.66
C THR A 605 -0.72 -18.27 4.17
N PHE A 606 -1.98 -18.14 3.74
CA PHE A 606 -2.39 -18.43 2.36
C PHE A 606 -2.93 -17.18 1.68
N GLU A 607 -2.58 -17.04 0.41
CA GLU A 607 -3.14 -16.06 -0.54
C GLU A 607 -4.69 -16.11 -0.58
N ASN A 608 -5.27 -17.31 -0.52
CA ASN A 608 -6.72 -17.56 -0.63
C ASN A 608 -7.10 -18.95 -0.08
N SER A 609 -8.41 -19.19 0.05
CA SER A 609 -8.98 -20.47 0.50
C SER A 609 -8.65 -21.68 -0.37
N ARG A 610 -8.22 -21.48 -1.63
CA ARG A 610 -7.76 -22.57 -2.51
C ARG A 610 -6.36 -23.07 -2.12
N CYS A 611 -5.62 -22.34 -1.28
CA CYS A 611 -4.27 -22.67 -0.84
C CYS A 611 -3.31 -22.87 -2.02
N ARG A 612 -3.41 -22.01 -3.04
CA ARG A 612 -2.59 -22.08 -4.27
C ARG A 612 -1.17 -21.60 -4.02
N ASN A 613 -0.99 -20.42 -3.45
CA ASN A 613 0.29 -19.86 -3.00
C ASN A 613 0.29 -19.62 -1.48
N VAL A 614 1.48 -19.56 -0.88
CA VAL A 614 1.69 -19.32 0.55
C VAL A 614 2.68 -18.19 0.82
N TYR A 615 2.47 -17.49 1.93
CA TYR A 615 3.49 -16.68 2.59
C TYR A 615 4.13 -17.53 3.70
N ILE A 616 5.46 -17.49 3.83
CA ILE A 616 6.21 -18.29 4.81
C ILE A 616 7.02 -17.32 5.66
N ASN A 617 6.51 -16.97 6.84
CA ASN A 617 7.13 -15.96 7.70
C ASN A 617 7.85 -16.63 8.88
N GLN A 618 9.13 -16.32 9.07
CA GLN A 618 9.87 -16.65 10.29
C GLN A 618 9.61 -15.55 11.33
N ILE A 619 9.45 -15.90 12.61
CA ILE A 619 9.01 -14.93 13.64
C ILE A 619 10.18 -14.07 14.20
N MET A 620 11.42 -14.53 14.07
CA MET A 620 12.65 -13.82 14.43
C MET A 620 13.72 -14.01 13.36
#